data_AF-A0A368FZZ9-F1
#
_entry.id   AF-A0A368FZZ9-F1
#
_cell.length_a   1.000
_cell.length_b   1.000
_cell.length_c   1.000
_cell.angle_alpha   90.00
_cell.angle_beta   90.00
_cell.angle_gamma   90.00
#
_symmetry.space_group_name_H-M   'P 1'
#
loop_
_entity.id
_entity.type
_entity.pdbx_description
1 polymer ?
#
loop_
_entity_poly.entity_id
_entity_poly.type
_entity_poly.pdbx_seq_one_letter_code
_entity_poly.pdbx_strand_id
1 'polypeptide(L)'
;MVEKSTEEVLEQYEKALRALSSQLGSKPYLFGNQPTEADALLFGHLFTIITMSLPCMDLKNAILNYTNLQDFVTRVETEYFKI
;
A
#
# COMPACT_ATOMS: atom_id res chain seq x y z
N MET A 1 3.02 9.10 -26.45
CA MET A 1 2.80 8.89 -25.01
C MET A 1 3.81 9.79 -24.31
N VAL A 2 3.38 10.80 -23.55
CA VAL A 2 4.32 11.65 -22.80
C VAL A 2 4.82 10.81 -21.63
N GLU A 3 6.13 10.59 -21.55
CA GLU A 3 6.73 9.95 -20.37
C GLU A 3 6.59 10.90 -19.19
N LYS A 4 6.03 10.40 -18.08
CA LYS A 4 5.97 11.15 -16.83
C LYS A 4 7.37 11.21 -16.23
N SER A 5 7.73 12.34 -15.63
CA SER A 5 8.96 12.41 -14.85
C SER A 5 8.84 11.54 -13.59
N THR A 6 9.97 11.15 -13.00
CA THR A 6 10.00 10.40 -11.75
C THR A 6 9.24 11.14 -10.64
N GLU A 7 9.37 12.46 -10.58
CA GLU A 7 8.69 13.32 -9.60
C GLU A 7 7.17 13.28 -9.78
N GLU A 8 6.67 13.35 -11.02
CA GLU A 8 5.23 13.27 -11.30
C GLU A 8 4.66 11.89 -10.93
N VAL A 9 5.43 10.82 -11.13
CA VAL A 9 5.05 9.46 -10.71
C VAL A 9 4.97 9.37 -9.20
N LEU A 10 5.97 9.87 -8.48
CA LEU A 10 5.99 9.87 -7.01
C LEU A 10 4.86 10.71 -6.43
N GLU A 11 4.56 11.87 -7.01
CA GLU A 11 3.44 12.72 -6.57
C GLU A 11 2.09 12.00 -6.74
N GLN A 12 1.88 11.31 -7.86
CA GLN A 12 0.66 10.54 -8.08
C GLN A 12 0.57 9.33 -7.16
N TYR A 13 1.70 8.68 -6.89
CA TYR A 13 1.77 7.58 -5.95
C TYR A 13 1.39 8.03 -4.54
N GLU A 14 1.94 9.14 -4.08
CA GLU A 14 1.63 9.75 -2.78
C GLU A 14 0.14 10.12 -2.67
N LYS A 15 -0.45 10.68 -3.73
CA LYS A 15 -1.91 10.95 -3.79
C LYS A 15 -2.73 9.68 -3.65
N ALA A 16 -2.32 8.60 -4.31
CA ALA A 16 -3.00 7.30 -4.22
C ALA A 16 -2.89 6.70 -2.81
N LEU A 17 -1.69 6.70 -2.21
CA LEU A 17 -1.48 6.24 -0.83
C LEU A 17 -2.34 7.02 0.16
N ARG A 18 -2.41 8.35 0.02
CA ARG A 18 -3.27 9.20 0.86
C ARG A 18 -4.75 8.83 0.73
N ALA A 19 -5.24 8.63 -0.49
CA ALA A 19 -6.62 8.24 -0.73
C ALA A 19 -6.93 6.86 -0.14
N LEU A 20 -6.04 5.89 -0.34
CA LEU A 20 -6.17 4.53 0.20
C LEU A 20 -6.11 4.51 1.72
N SER A 21 -5.16 5.24 2.32
CA SER A 21 -5.06 5.40 3.78
C SER A 21 -6.31 6.05 4.36
N SER A 22 -6.85 7.09 3.71
CA SER A 22 -8.11 7.71 4.12
C SER A 22 -9.30 6.77 3.97
N GLN A 23 -9.34 5.98 2.88
CA GLN A 23 -10.41 5.01 2.63
C GLN A 23 -10.39 3.89 3.67
N LEU A 24 -9.21 3.37 4.01
CA LEU A 24 -9.02 2.38 5.06
C LEU A 24 -9.40 2.96 6.43
N GLY A 25 -8.92 4.16 6.75
CA GLY A 25 -9.14 4.81 8.03
C GLY A 25 -8.66 3.91 9.17
N SER A 26 -9.57 3.61 10.11
CA SER A 26 -9.37 2.66 11.22
C SER A 26 -10.00 1.28 10.98
N LYS A 27 -10.54 1.02 9.79
CA LYS A 27 -11.17 -0.28 9.45
C LYS A 27 -10.09 -1.33 9.20
N PRO A 28 -10.38 -2.63 9.41
CA PRO A 28 -9.45 -3.69 9.07
C PRO A 28 -9.29 -3.88 7.55
N TYR A 29 -10.28 -3.51 6.74
CA TYR A 29 -10.27 -3.60 5.27
C TYR A 29 -10.89 -2.35 4.64
N LEU A 30 -10.62 -2.09 3.36
CA LEU A 30 -11.02 -0.87 2.64
C LEU A 30 -12.52 -0.58 2.75
N PHE A 31 -13.35 -1.62 2.72
CA PHE A 31 -14.81 -1.51 2.69
C PHE A 31 -15.51 -2.09 3.92
N GLY A 32 -14.79 -2.32 5.02
CA GLY A 32 -15.37 -2.73 6.30
C GLY A 32 -14.57 -3.83 6.99
N ASN A 33 -15.29 -4.86 7.44
CA ASN A 33 -14.74 -5.93 8.28
C ASN A 33 -14.33 -7.20 7.52
N GLN A 34 -14.62 -7.27 6.22
CA GLN A 34 -14.29 -8.41 5.37
C GLN A 34 -13.40 -7.93 4.22
N PRO A 35 -12.38 -8.72 3.83
CA PRO A 35 -11.55 -8.39 2.67
C PRO A 35 -12.36 -8.49 1.38
N THR A 36 -11.96 -7.68 0.41
CA THR A 36 -12.43 -7.73 -0.98
C THR A 36 -11.25 -8.00 -1.92
N GLU A 37 -11.51 -8.18 -3.22
CA GLU A 37 -10.42 -8.29 -4.20
C GLU A 37 -9.54 -7.04 -4.22
N ALA A 38 -10.10 -5.86 -3.91
CA ALA A 38 -9.34 -4.62 -3.80
C ALA A 38 -8.31 -4.67 -2.66
N ASP A 39 -8.65 -5.29 -1.53
CA ASP A 39 -7.72 -5.49 -0.41
C ASP A 39 -6.59 -6.46 -0.80
N ALA A 40 -6.90 -7.52 -1.54
CA ALA A 40 -5.88 -8.45 -2.05
C ALA A 40 -4.88 -7.76 -3.00
N LEU A 41 -5.38 -6.92 -3.91
CA LEU A 41 -4.54 -6.12 -4.81
C LEU A 41 -3.68 -5.10 -4.05
N LEU A 42 -4.29 -4.40 -3.08
CA LEU A 42 -3.58 -3.46 -2.23
C LEU A 42 -2.46 -4.16 -1.44
N PHE A 43 -2.78 -5.29 -0.81
CA PHE A 43 -1.82 -6.08 -0.06
C PHE A 43 -0.65 -6.52 -0.94
N GLY A 44 -0.92 -7.15 -2.08
CA GLY A 44 0.13 -7.64 -2.97
C GLY A 44 1.07 -6.53 -3.43
N HIS A 45 0.53 -5.35 -3.75
CA HIS A 45 1.31 -4.19 -4.14
C HIS A 45 2.20 -3.68 -2.99
N LEU A 46 1.61 -3.39 -1.83
CA LEU A 46 2.35 -2.85 -0.68
C LEU A 46 3.38 -3.84 -0.15
N PHE A 47 3.00 -5.10 0.03
CA PHE A 47 3.87 -6.16 0.54
C PHE A 47 5.11 -6.34 -0.35
N THR A 48 4.92 -6.37 -1.67
CA THR A 48 6.03 -6.50 -2.63
C THR A 48 7.02 -5.34 -2.50
N ILE A 49 6.54 -4.10 -2.47
CA ILE A 49 7.40 -2.92 -2.37
C ILE A 49 8.13 -2.86 -1.01
N ILE A 50 7.46 -3.26 0.08
CA ILE A 50 8.04 -3.24 1.42
C ILE A 50 9.15 -4.31 1.56
N THR A 51 8.92 -5.52 1.05
CA THR A 51 9.78 -6.68 1.30
C THR A 51 10.90 -6.84 0.29
N MET A 52 10.72 -6.40 -0.96
CA MET A 52 11.73 -6.53 -2.00
C MET A 52 12.82 -5.47 -1.88
N SER A 53 14.05 -5.83 -2.26
CA SER A 53 15.12 -4.85 -2.48
C SER A 53 14.91 -4.19 -3.83
N LEU A 54 14.51 -2.91 -3.80
CA LEU A 54 14.34 -2.10 -5.00
C LEU A 54 15.55 -1.16 -5.18
N PRO A 55 15.92 -0.83 -6.43
CA PRO A 55 17.02 0.10 -6.70
C PRO A 55 16.75 1.54 -6.22
N CYS A 56 15.48 1.87 -5.98
CA CYS A 56 15.01 3.15 -5.46
C CYS A 56 14.14 2.89 -4.22
N MET A 57 14.37 3.68 -3.17
CA MET A 57 13.66 3.54 -1.89
C MET A 57 12.49 4.51 -1.75
N ASP A 58 12.26 5.42 -2.70
CA ASP A 58 11.25 6.49 -2.60
C ASP A 58 9.83 5.93 -2.44
N LEU A 59 9.48 4.88 -3.20
CA LEU A 59 8.17 4.21 -3.08
C LEU A 59 7.99 3.56 -1.71
N LYS A 60 9.03 2.87 -1.23
CA LYS A 60 9.01 2.24 0.09
C LYS A 60 8.89 3.29 1.18
N ASN A 61 9.68 4.35 1.12
CA ASN A 61 9.65 5.45 2.08
C ASN A 61 8.27 6.15 2.09
N ALA A 62 7.65 6.33 0.92
CA ALA A 62 6.30 6.87 0.82
C ALA A 62 5.29 5.99 1.57
N ILE A 63 5.30 4.66 1.37
CA ILE A 63 4.42 3.73 2.11
C ILE A 63 4.67 3.78 3.62
N LEU A 64 5.94 3.85 4.04
CA LEU A 64 6.32 3.85 5.46
C LEU A 64 5.84 5.09 6.22
N ASN A 65 5.42 6.15 5.54
CA ASN A 65 4.76 7.31 6.15
C ASN A 65 3.31 7.05 6.56
N TYR A 66 2.71 5.93 6.14
CA TYR A 66 1.31 5.58 6.42
C TYR A 66 1.23 4.36 7.34
N THR A 67 1.18 4.58 8.65
CA THR A 67 1.14 3.50 9.65
C THR A 67 -0.05 2.57 9.47
N ASN A 68 -1.24 3.10 9.17
CA ASN A 68 -2.43 2.25 8.98
C ASN A 68 -2.34 1.30 7.77
N LEU A 69 -1.61 1.69 6.72
CA LEU A 69 -1.33 0.82 5.58
C LEU A 69 -0.31 -0.27 5.93
N GLN A 70 0.68 0.04 6.77
CA GLN A 70 1.62 -0.96 7.30
C GLN A 70 0.93 -1.96 8.22
N ASP A 71 0.05 -1.49 9.10
CA ASP A 71 -0.76 -2.33 9.97
C ASP A 71 -1.70 -3.23 9.15
N PHE A 72 -2.25 -2.70 8.05
CA PHE A 72 -3.02 -3.48 7.10
C PHE A 72 -2.20 -4.61 6.47
N VAL A 73 -1.01 -4.33 5.97
CA VAL A 73 -0.13 -5.36 5.38
C VAL A 73 0.18 -6.45 6.42
N THR A 74 0.58 -6.05 7.62
CA THR A 74 0.92 -6.97 8.72
C THR A 74 -0.26 -7.86 9.11
N ARG A 75 -1.47 -7.29 9.15
CA ARG A 75 -2.70 -8.03 9.46
C ARG A 75 -3.03 -9.06 8.38
N VAL A 76 -3.01 -8.67 7.10
CA VAL A 76 -3.31 -9.58 5.98
C VAL A 76 -2.28 -10.71 5.90
N GLU A 77 -0.99 -10.39 6.02
CA GLU A 77 0.07 -11.40 6.10
C GLU A 77 -0.18 -12.38 7.25
N THR A 78 -0.54 -11.85 8.42
CA THR A 78 -0.82 -12.65 9.61
C THR A 78 -2.04 -13.55 9.46
N GLU A 79 -3.14 -13.05 8.89
CA GLU A 79 -4.41 -13.78 8.84
C GLU A 79 -4.45 -14.85 7.73
N TYR A 80 -3.80 -14.60 6.59
CA TYR A 80 -3.94 -15.45 5.40
C TYR A 80 -2.67 -16.18 4.98
N PHE A 81 -1.50 -15.77 5.48
CA PHE A 81 -0.20 -16.29 5.02
C PHE A 81 0.69 -16.84 6.14
N LYS A 82 0.19 -16.92 7.39
CA LYS A 82 0.86 -17.68 8.44
C LYS A 82 0.82 -19.19 8.13
N ILE A 83 2.00 -19.81 8.17
CA ILE A 83 2.20 -21.26 8.14
C ILE A 83 2.13 -21.80 9.57
#